data_AF-A6HHF8-F1
#
_entry.id   AF-A6HHF8-F1
#
_cell.length_a   1.000
_cell.length_b   1.000
_cell.length_c   1.000
_cell.angle_alpha   90.00
_cell.angle_beta   90.00
_cell.angle_gamma   90.00
#
_symmetry.space_group_name_H-M   'P 1'
#
loop_
_entity.id
_entity.type
_entity.pdbx_description
1 polymer ?
#
loop_
_entity_poly.entity_id
_entity_poly.type
_entity_poly.pdbx_seq_one_letter_code
_entity_poly.pdbx_strand_id
1 'polypeptide(L)'
;MCSFSCGLLILSRSWAVDLNLEGKQGVICDALLIAENSPPTLYTILEEQDELGQDYCTRTAFTLKQKLVNTGGYTGRVCVMTKVLCLSSQNNIETNGNSVSLIDYPRSYNLANIQEMEDLLQALVIVLLNFSSFLSDQLGCEILNLLTVQQYEILSKSLHKTRKLFVHGMPGSGKTIIAMKIMEKIKNTFHCERDSILYICENQLLRDFIRAKNVCRAVTRKTFMTPNFEVEKIQHIIVD
;
A
#
# COMPACT_ATOMS: atom_id res chain seq x y z
N MET A 1 -3.61 26.88 -30.44
CA MET A 1 -2.60 25.95 -29.88
C MET A 1 -3.32 25.06 -28.88
N CYS A 2 -3.43 23.76 -29.14
CA CYS A 2 -3.96 22.84 -28.12
C CYS A 2 -2.95 22.76 -26.97
N SER A 3 -3.32 23.27 -25.81
CA SER A 3 -2.62 22.99 -24.56
C SER A 3 -2.76 21.48 -24.29
N PHE A 4 -1.67 20.74 -24.40
CA PHE A 4 -1.64 19.36 -23.93
C PHE A 4 -1.83 19.40 -22.42
N SER A 5 -2.92 18.81 -21.92
CA SER A 5 -3.12 18.64 -20.48
C SER A 5 -2.04 17.71 -19.93
N CYS A 6 -1.17 18.22 -19.05
CA CYS A 6 -0.15 17.41 -18.39
C CYS A 6 -0.78 16.57 -17.28
N GLY A 7 -0.42 15.28 -17.19
CA GLY A 7 -0.94 14.39 -16.17
C GLY A 7 -0.17 13.09 -16.07
N LEU A 8 -0.23 12.47 -14.89
CA LEU A 8 0.37 11.19 -14.57
C LEU A 8 -0.71 10.22 -14.11
N LEU A 9 -0.70 9.01 -14.68
CA LEU A 9 -1.53 7.91 -14.23
C LEU A 9 -0.66 6.84 -13.58
N ILE A 10 -0.85 6.60 -12.29
CA ILE A 10 -0.09 5.62 -11.51
C ILE A 10 -0.96 4.40 -11.25
N LEU A 11 -0.60 3.27 -11.85
CA LEU A 11 -1.30 2.02 -11.65
C LEU A 11 -0.68 1.22 -10.51
N SER A 12 -1.53 0.67 -9.65
CA SER A 12 -1.19 -0.34 -8.66
C SER A 12 -2.17 -1.50 -8.72
N ARG A 13 -1.72 -2.69 -8.30
CA ARG A 13 -2.63 -3.83 -8.08
C ARG A 13 -3.65 -3.53 -6.99
N SER A 14 -3.25 -2.82 -5.94
CA SER A 14 -4.14 -2.37 -4.88
C SER A 14 -3.50 -1.18 -4.19
N TRP A 15 -4.08 0.00 -4.39
CA TRP A 15 -3.65 1.21 -3.70
C TRP A 15 -3.89 1.10 -2.19
N ALA A 16 -4.90 0.33 -1.76
CA ALA A 16 -5.13 0.02 -0.35
C ALA A 16 -3.92 -0.70 0.27
N VAL A 17 -3.42 -1.76 -0.38
CA VAL A 17 -2.26 -2.52 0.10
C VAL A 17 -1.01 -1.66 0.17
N ASP A 18 -0.75 -0.83 -0.84
CA ASP A 18 0.40 0.09 -0.85
C ASP A 18 0.29 1.17 0.24
N LEU A 19 -0.93 1.46 0.71
CA LEU A 19 -1.20 2.34 1.85
C LEU A 19 -1.28 1.57 3.18
N ASN A 20 -0.83 0.32 3.23
CA ASN A 20 -0.87 -0.57 4.40
C ASN A 20 -2.30 -0.86 4.92
N LEU A 21 -3.30 -0.81 4.06
CA LEU A 21 -4.65 -1.31 4.33
C LEU A 21 -4.81 -2.72 3.75
N GLU A 22 -5.78 -3.46 4.27
CA GLU A 22 -6.20 -4.71 3.63
C GLU A 22 -6.77 -4.43 2.24
N GLY A 23 -6.35 -5.25 1.27
CA GLY A 23 -6.87 -5.22 -0.09
C GLY A 23 -8.33 -5.67 -0.14
N LYS A 24 -8.88 -5.81 -1.35
CA LYS A 24 -10.23 -6.34 -1.53
C LYS A 24 -10.24 -7.35 -2.66
N GLN A 25 -10.86 -8.51 -2.40
CA GLN A 25 -11.09 -9.51 -3.43
C GLN A 25 -12.06 -8.96 -4.50
N GLY A 26 -11.82 -9.29 -5.77
CA GLY A 26 -12.60 -8.75 -6.90
C GLY A 26 -12.08 -7.41 -7.46
N VAL A 27 -11.16 -6.73 -6.77
CA VAL A 27 -10.42 -5.59 -7.34
C VAL A 27 -9.31 -6.12 -8.24
N ILE A 28 -9.33 -5.70 -9.51
CA ILE A 28 -8.32 -6.08 -10.51
C ILE A 28 -7.06 -5.22 -10.35
N CYS A 29 -7.28 -3.90 -10.26
CA CYS A 29 -6.29 -2.88 -10.03
C CYS A 29 -6.93 -1.55 -9.63
N ASP A 30 -6.11 -0.66 -9.10
CA ASP A 30 -6.43 0.71 -8.79
C ASP A 30 -5.51 1.64 -9.60
N ALA A 31 -6.01 2.80 -10.03
CA ALA A 31 -5.22 3.79 -10.77
C ALA A 31 -5.44 5.19 -10.21
N LEU A 32 -4.37 5.88 -9.85
CA LEU A 32 -4.41 7.25 -9.37
C LEU A 32 -4.04 8.21 -10.51
N LEU A 33 -4.98 9.04 -10.92
CA LEU A 33 -4.78 10.11 -11.88
C LEU A 33 -4.46 11.42 -11.15
N ILE A 34 -3.34 12.03 -11.51
CA ILE A 34 -2.92 13.36 -11.06
C ILE A 34 -2.73 14.18 -12.33
N ALA A 35 -3.59 15.17 -12.58
CA ALA A 35 -3.54 15.97 -13.80
C ALA A 35 -3.83 17.44 -13.51
N GLU A 36 -3.26 18.30 -14.34
CA GLU A 36 -3.41 19.75 -14.23
C GLU A 36 -4.89 20.16 -14.37
N ASN A 37 -5.28 21.19 -13.63
CA ASN A 37 -6.63 21.75 -13.57
C ASN A 37 -7.71 20.76 -13.15
N SER A 38 -7.33 19.63 -12.52
CA SER A 38 -8.24 18.61 -12.03
C SER A 38 -7.84 18.15 -10.63
N PRO A 39 -8.80 17.66 -9.82
CA PRO A 39 -8.48 17.04 -8.55
C PRO A 39 -7.88 15.63 -8.78
N PRO A 40 -6.96 15.17 -7.92
CA PRO A 40 -6.51 13.78 -7.93
C PRO A 40 -7.69 12.82 -7.90
N THR A 41 -7.70 11.83 -8.79
CA THR A 41 -8.81 10.89 -8.92
C THR A 41 -8.31 9.45 -8.82
N LEU A 42 -8.79 8.73 -7.81
CA LEU A 42 -8.57 7.30 -7.63
C LEU A 42 -9.65 6.51 -8.36
N TYR A 43 -9.23 5.74 -9.34
CA TYR A 43 -10.04 4.76 -10.05
C TYR A 43 -9.84 3.39 -9.42
N THR A 44 -10.93 2.68 -9.12
CA THR A 44 -10.90 1.28 -8.71
C THR A 44 -11.59 0.45 -9.79
N ILE A 45 -10.88 -0.52 -10.35
CA ILE A 45 -11.38 -1.38 -11.43
C ILE A 45 -11.75 -2.73 -10.83
N LEU A 46 -13.03 -3.08 -10.92
CA LEU A 46 -13.62 -4.30 -10.40
C LEU A 46 -13.93 -5.29 -11.52
N GLU A 47 -13.80 -6.57 -11.20
CA GLU A 47 -14.21 -7.65 -12.10
C GLU A 47 -15.73 -7.68 -12.26
N GLU A 48 -16.47 -7.64 -11.15
CA GLU A 48 -17.93 -7.70 -11.06
C GLU A 48 -18.49 -6.51 -10.28
N GLN A 49 -19.79 -6.23 -10.48
CA GLN A 49 -20.45 -5.13 -9.79
C GLN A 49 -20.61 -5.49 -8.32
N ASP A 50 -19.99 -4.70 -7.45
CA ASP A 50 -19.96 -4.93 -6.01
C ASP A 50 -20.31 -3.65 -5.26
N GLU A 51 -21.37 -3.70 -4.45
CA GLU A 51 -21.83 -2.59 -3.61
C GLU A 51 -20.74 -2.16 -2.61
N LEU A 52 -19.89 -3.09 -2.16
CA LEU A 52 -18.75 -2.81 -1.28
C LEU A 52 -17.53 -2.24 -2.02
N GLY A 53 -17.56 -2.20 -3.36
CA GLY A 53 -16.51 -1.61 -4.19
C GLY A 53 -16.34 -0.11 -3.93
N GLN A 54 -17.46 0.60 -3.75
CA GLN A 54 -17.46 2.03 -3.46
C GLN A 54 -16.92 2.33 -2.06
N ASP A 55 -17.24 1.51 -1.05
CA ASP A 55 -16.69 1.64 0.30
C ASP A 55 -15.16 1.48 0.30
N TYR A 56 -14.66 0.43 -0.37
CA TYR A 56 -13.21 0.23 -0.54
C TYR A 56 -12.53 1.43 -1.20
N CYS A 57 -13.08 1.94 -2.30
CA CYS A 57 -12.52 3.08 -3.03
C CYS A 57 -12.50 4.33 -2.13
N THR A 58 -13.60 4.59 -1.42
CA THR A 58 -13.76 5.72 -0.49
C THR A 58 -12.78 5.64 0.68
N ARG A 59 -12.66 4.47 1.32
CA ARG A 59 -11.72 4.22 2.42
C ARG A 59 -10.27 4.40 1.97
N THR A 60 -9.94 3.93 0.76
CA THR A 60 -8.60 4.05 0.18
C THR A 60 -8.27 5.50 -0.14
N ALA A 61 -9.16 6.23 -0.80
CA ALA A 61 -8.99 7.65 -1.11
C ALA A 61 -8.88 8.51 0.16
N PHE A 62 -9.72 8.24 1.17
CA PHE A 62 -9.65 8.92 2.45
C PHE A 62 -8.32 8.69 3.16
N THR A 63 -7.85 7.45 3.21
CA THR A 63 -6.56 7.10 3.82
C THR A 63 -5.39 7.72 3.05
N LEU A 64 -5.45 7.72 1.71
CA LEU A 64 -4.46 8.39 0.87
C LEU A 64 -4.38 9.88 1.22
N LYS A 65 -5.53 10.56 1.27
CA LYS A 65 -5.62 11.98 1.65
C LYS A 65 -5.04 12.23 3.04
N GLN A 66 -5.36 11.40 4.04
CA GLN A 66 -4.81 11.53 5.38
C GLN A 66 -3.29 11.35 5.40
N LYS A 67 -2.77 10.33 4.71
CA LYS A 67 -1.32 10.07 4.66
C LYS A 67 -0.55 11.15 3.93
N LEU A 68 -1.10 11.70 2.84
CA LEU A 68 -0.49 12.81 2.10
C LEU A 68 -0.25 14.03 3.00
N VAL A 69 -1.22 14.36 3.86
CA VAL A 69 -1.10 15.49 4.79
C VAL A 69 -0.21 15.14 5.99
N ASN A 70 -0.51 14.03 6.68
CA ASN A 70 0.10 13.71 7.97
C ASN A 70 1.54 13.17 7.84
N THR A 71 1.80 12.37 6.80
CA THR A 71 3.09 11.68 6.61
C THR A 71 3.86 12.27 5.44
N GLY A 72 3.18 12.58 4.34
CA GLY A 72 3.76 13.20 3.16
C GLY A 72 4.08 14.68 3.33
N GLY A 73 3.55 15.34 4.37
CA GLY A 73 3.77 16.75 4.65
C GLY A 73 3.15 17.69 3.61
N TYR A 74 2.15 17.23 2.86
CA TYR A 74 1.48 18.07 1.86
C TYR A 74 0.68 19.18 2.55
N THR A 75 1.02 20.43 2.25
CA THR A 75 0.41 21.62 2.87
C THR A 75 -0.68 22.26 2.01
N GLY A 76 -0.78 21.88 0.74
CA GLY A 76 -1.82 22.35 -0.19
C GLY A 76 -3.20 21.78 0.12
N ARG A 77 -4.23 22.34 -0.54
CA ARG A 77 -5.59 21.79 -0.46
C ARG A 77 -5.68 20.54 -1.31
N VAL A 78 -5.83 19.37 -0.67
CA VAL A 78 -5.97 18.10 -1.39
C VAL A 78 -7.32 17.45 -1.12
N CYS A 79 -7.93 16.99 -2.20
CA CYS A 79 -9.01 16.01 -2.18
C CYS A 79 -8.60 14.83 -3.08
N VAL A 80 -9.23 13.67 -2.87
CA VAL A 80 -9.05 12.52 -3.76
C VAL A 80 -10.45 12.06 -4.17
N MET A 81 -10.78 12.31 -5.44
CA MET A 81 -12.03 11.86 -6.03
C MET A 81 -12.01 10.35 -6.21
N THR A 82 -13.15 9.70 -6.05
CA THR A 82 -13.28 8.24 -6.21
C THR A 82 -14.12 7.91 -7.42
N LYS A 83 -13.67 6.96 -8.23
CA LYS A 83 -14.45 6.42 -9.35
C LYS A 83 -14.30 4.90 -9.39
N VAL A 84 -15.41 4.19 -9.33
CA VAL A 84 -15.42 2.73 -9.47
C VAL A 84 -15.82 2.38 -10.91
N LEU A 85 -15.04 1.52 -11.54
CA LEU A 85 -15.28 1.01 -12.89
C LEU A 85 -15.46 -0.51 -12.81
N CYS A 86 -16.53 -1.05 -13.40
CA CYS A 86 -16.81 -2.48 -13.43
C CYS A 86 -16.66 -3.03 -14.85
N LEU A 87 -15.92 -4.13 -15.02
CA LEU A 87 -15.69 -4.74 -16.34
C LEU A 87 -16.86 -5.62 -16.80
N SER A 88 -17.49 -6.39 -15.92
CA SER A 88 -18.62 -7.25 -16.27
C SER A 88 -19.96 -6.58 -15.96
N SER A 89 -20.28 -5.52 -16.71
CA SER A 89 -21.65 -4.98 -16.69
C SER A 89 -22.55 -5.88 -17.56
N GLN A 90 -22.97 -7.04 -17.04
CA GLN A 90 -24.14 -7.73 -17.58
C GLN A 90 -25.37 -6.91 -17.19
N ASN A 91 -25.64 -5.84 -17.95
CA ASN A 91 -26.98 -5.38 -18.30
C ASN A 91 -26.88 -4.09 -19.12
N ASN A 92 -27.53 -4.13 -20.29
CA ASN A 92 -27.96 -2.97 -21.07
C ASN A 92 -29.02 -2.19 -20.28
N ILE A 93 -28.59 -1.49 -19.22
CA ILE A 93 -29.37 -0.40 -18.65
C ILE A 93 -28.43 0.79 -18.74
N GLU A 94 -28.86 1.81 -19.46
CA GLU A 94 -28.31 3.16 -19.34
C GLU A 94 -28.22 3.48 -17.84
N THR A 95 -27.04 3.32 -17.23
CA THR A 95 -26.81 3.75 -15.85
C THR A 95 -26.63 5.26 -15.88
N ASN A 96 -27.72 5.95 -16.18
CA ASN A 96 -27.90 7.33 -15.83
C ASN A 96 -28.01 7.38 -14.29
N GLY A 97 -26.91 7.75 -13.64
CA GLY A 97 -26.96 8.49 -12.38
C GLY A 97 -27.31 7.75 -11.08
N ASN A 98 -26.60 6.68 -10.72
CA ASN A 98 -26.55 6.23 -9.31
C ASN A 98 -25.11 6.03 -8.79
N SER A 99 -24.16 6.83 -9.30
CA SER A 99 -22.94 7.10 -8.53
C SER A 99 -23.35 7.88 -7.29
N VAL A 100 -23.28 7.25 -6.12
CA VAL A 100 -23.39 7.89 -4.81
C VAL A 100 -22.64 9.23 -4.87
N SER A 101 -23.37 10.30 -4.55
CA SER A 101 -23.02 11.72 -4.70
C SER A 101 -21.53 11.98 -4.92
N LEU A 102 -21.16 12.41 -6.13
CA LEU A 102 -19.90 13.09 -6.36
C LEU A 102 -19.89 14.27 -5.38
N ILE A 103 -19.09 14.18 -4.31
CA ILE A 103 -18.82 15.35 -3.49
C ILE A 103 -18.15 16.33 -4.43
N ASP A 104 -18.89 17.36 -4.83
CA ASP A 104 -18.37 18.36 -5.76
C ASP A 104 -17.46 19.29 -4.95
N TYR A 105 -16.16 19.01 -5.03
CA TYR A 105 -15.18 19.84 -4.36
C TYR A 105 -15.07 21.18 -5.09
N PRO A 106 -14.93 22.31 -4.35
CA PRO A 106 -14.70 23.60 -4.97
C PRO A 106 -13.48 23.55 -5.89
N ARG A 107 -13.50 24.32 -6.99
CA ARG A 107 -12.39 24.41 -7.95
C ARG A 107 -11.02 24.72 -7.33
N SER A 108 -10.99 25.30 -6.13
CA SER A 108 -9.77 25.53 -5.36
C SER A 108 -9.07 24.25 -4.86
N TYR A 109 -9.66 23.06 -5.06
CA TYR A 109 -9.05 21.76 -4.79
C TYR A 109 -8.44 21.12 -6.05
N ASN A 110 -8.58 21.76 -7.21
CA ASN A 110 -7.91 21.32 -8.42
C ASN A 110 -6.45 21.73 -8.36
N LEU A 111 -5.56 20.89 -8.90
CA LEU A 111 -4.14 21.23 -9.03
C LEU A 111 -3.98 22.31 -10.09
N ALA A 112 -3.70 23.54 -9.67
CA ALA A 112 -3.79 24.71 -10.54
C ALA A 112 -2.63 24.82 -11.55
N ASN A 113 -1.49 24.19 -11.25
CA ASN A 113 -0.27 24.28 -12.04
C ASN A 113 0.63 23.05 -11.81
N ILE A 114 1.72 22.97 -12.58
CA ILE A 114 2.71 21.90 -12.51
C ILE A 114 3.40 21.83 -11.14
N GLN A 115 3.64 22.98 -10.46
CA GLN A 115 4.29 23.00 -9.14
C GLN A 115 3.43 22.27 -8.10
N GLU A 116 2.12 22.53 -8.07
CA GLU A 116 1.22 21.83 -7.14
C GLU A 116 1.16 20.31 -7.42
N MET A 117 1.30 19.91 -8.68
CA MET A 117 1.42 18.49 -9.04
C MET A 117 2.74 17.90 -8.53
N GLU A 118 3.87 18.59 -8.71
CA GLU A 118 5.18 18.14 -8.22
C GLU A 118 5.20 18.03 -6.70
N ASP A 119 4.65 19.00 -5.98
CA ASP A 119 4.55 19.00 -4.52
C ASP A 119 3.70 17.81 -4.02
N LEU A 120 2.60 17.52 -4.71
CA LEU A 120 1.75 16.36 -4.42
C LEU A 120 2.50 15.05 -4.69
N LEU A 121 3.24 14.96 -5.79
CA LEU A 121 4.02 13.78 -6.15
C LEU A 121 5.17 13.55 -5.15
N GLN A 122 5.84 14.59 -4.67
CA GLN A 122 6.84 14.49 -3.63
C GLN A 122 6.25 13.94 -2.33
N ALA A 123 5.10 14.49 -1.90
CA ALA A 123 4.39 13.98 -0.73
C ALA A 123 3.97 12.51 -0.92
N LEU A 124 3.54 12.14 -2.13
CA LEU A 124 3.16 10.78 -2.48
C LEU A 124 4.34 9.81 -2.41
N VAL A 125 5.52 10.20 -2.90
CA VAL A 125 6.75 9.41 -2.80
C VAL A 125 7.08 9.15 -1.33
N ILE A 126 6.97 10.16 -0.47
CA ILE A 126 7.18 9.98 0.98
C ILE A 126 6.15 9.00 1.56
N VAL A 127 4.87 9.13 1.19
CA VAL A 127 3.79 8.23 1.66
C VAL A 127 4.04 6.77 1.26
N LEU A 128 4.47 6.51 0.03
CA LEU A 128 4.65 5.17 -0.50
C LEU A 128 5.96 4.51 -0.03
N LEU A 129 7.02 5.30 0.12
CA LEU A 129 8.36 4.78 0.41
C LEU A 129 8.75 4.87 1.88
N ASN A 130 7.93 5.46 2.76
CA ASN A 130 8.30 5.57 4.16
C ASN A 130 8.35 4.24 4.91
N PHE A 131 9.19 4.21 5.94
CA PHE A 131 9.15 3.26 7.03
C PHE A 131 9.65 3.91 8.31
N SER A 132 9.09 3.51 9.45
CA SER A 132 9.56 3.95 10.76
C SER A 132 10.94 3.37 11.06
N SER A 133 11.88 4.21 11.47
CA SER A 133 13.18 3.79 11.99
C SER A 133 13.02 2.96 13.27
N PHE A 134 13.94 2.02 13.50
CA PHE A 134 14.01 1.26 14.76
C PHE A 134 14.22 2.15 15.99
N LEU A 135 14.83 3.33 15.83
CA LEU A 135 15.13 4.27 16.91
C LEU A 135 13.95 5.19 17.26
N SER A 136 12.90 5.19 16.43
CA SER A 136 11.72 6.04 16.56
C SER A 136 11.02 5.83 17.91
N ASP A 137 10.88 4.57 18.33
CA ASP A 137 10.15 4.19 19.55
C ASP A 137 10.93 4.51 20.85
N GLN A 138 12.22 4.86 20.75
CA GLN A 138 13.09 5.09 21.92
C GLN A 138 13.22 6.56 22.33
N LEU A 139 12.94 7.51 21.43
CA LEU A 139 13.21 8.94 21.63
C LEU A 139 11.95 9.81 21.70
N GLY A 140 10.75 9.23 21.60
CA GLY A 140 9.49 9.98 21.58
C GLY A 140 9.33 10.87 20.34
N CYS A 141 10.11 10.61 19.29
CA CYS A 141 10.08 11.32 18.01
C CYS A 141 9.96 10.30 16.88
N GLU A 142 9.05 10.54 15.93
CA GLU A 142 8.88 9.65 14.79
C GLU A 142 9.93 9.92 13.70
N ILE A 143 10.92 9.04 13.57
CA ILE A 143 11.93 9.14 12.52
C ILE A 143 11.48 8.27 11.34
N LEU A 144 11.07 8.93 10.26
CA LEU A 144 10.71 8.29 9.00
C LEU A 144 11.94 8.22 8.08
N ASN A 145 12.19 7.03 7.55
CA ASN A 145 13.18 6.80 6.51
C ASN A 145 12.48 6.44 5.20
N LEU A 146 13.16 6.64 4.06
CA LEU A 146 12.65 6.25 2.75
C LEU A 146 13.36 4.99 2.25
N LEU A 147 12.60 4.08 1.64
CA LEU A 147 13.15 2.95 0.91
C LEU A 147 13.99 3.46 -0.26
N THR A 148 15.11 2.78 -0.51
CA THR A 148 15.88 3.00 -1.74
C THR A 148 15.10 2.48 -2.95
N VAL A 149 15.50 2.91 -4.16
CA VAL A 149 14.88 2.42 -5.41
C VAL A 149 14.96 0.89 -5.51
N GLN A 150 16.11 0.31 -5.22
CA GLN A 150 16.31 -1.15 -5.25
C GLN A 150 15.42 -1.89 -4.24
N GLN A 151 15.26 -1.30 -3.05
CA GLN A 151 14.39 -1.82 -2.02
C GLN A 151 12.91 -1.79 -2.44
N TYR A 152 12.47 -0.69 -3.03
CA TYR A 152 11.12 -0.54 -3.54
C TYR A 152 10.84 -1.47 -4.72
N GLU A 153 11.79 -1.68 -5.62
CA GLU A 153 11.68 -2.65 -6.73
C GLU A 153 11.44 -4.07 -6.24
N ILE A 154 12.02 -4.45 -5.10
CA ILE A 154 11.76 -5.75 -4.49
C ILE A 154 10.32 -5.79 -3.93
N LEU A 155 9.90 -4.74 -3.24
CA LEU A 155 8.57 -4.64 -2.64
C LEU A 155 7.45 -4.55 -3.69
N SER A 156 7.71 -3.96 -4.86
CA SER A 156 6.72 -3.79 -5.92
C SER A 156 6.43 -5.08 -6.70
N LYS A 157 7.24 -6.14 -6.52
CA LYS A 157 6.99 -7.43 -7.14
C LYS A 157 5.64 -8.01 -6.72
N SER A 158 4.96 -8.65 -7.68
CA SER A 158 3.66 -9.26 -7.44
C SER A 158 3.79 -10.55 -6.63
N LEU A 159 3.27 -10.53 -5.40
CA LEU A 159 3.27 -11.69 -4.50
C LEU A 159 2.49 -12.88 -5.07
N HIS A 160 1.43 -12.65 -5.87
CA HIS A 160 0.68 -13.72 -6.52
C HIS A 160 1.50 -14.50 -7.56
N LYS A 161 2.45 -13.85 -8.22
CA LYS A 161 3.31 -14.47 -9.25
C LYS A 161 4.62 -15.02 -8.67
N THR A 162 5.09 -14.44 -7.57
CA THR A 162 6.38 -14.76 -6.98
C THR A 162 6.23 -15.70 -5.79
N ARG A 163 6.31 -17.02 -6.03
CA ARG A 163 6.26 -18.04 -4.96
C ARG A 163 7.50 -18.09 -4.07
N LYS A 164 8.66 -17.69 -4.61
CA LYS A 164 9.94 -17.65 -3.90
C LYS A 164 10.63 -16.34 -4.22
N LEU A 165 11.06 -15.61 -3.19
CA LEU A 165 11.75 -14.34 -3.32
C LEU A 165 13.02 -14.41 -2.46
N PHE A 166 14.17 -14.19 -3.09
CA PHE A 166 15.46 -14.12 -2.41
C PHE A 166 15.93 -12.67 -2.41
N VAL A 167 16.31 -12.18 -1.23
CA VAL A 167 16.81 -10.82 -1.03
C VAL A 167 18.24 -10.92 -0.54
N HIS A 168 19.19 -10.55 -1.40
CA HIS A 168 20.60 -10.51 -1.09
C HIS A 168 21.06 -9.08 -0.87
N GLY A 169 22.04 -8.89 0.02
CA GLY A 169 22.57 -7.56 0.31
C GLY A 169 23.61 -7.61 1.41
N MET A 170 24.51 -6.62 1.40
CA MET A 170 25.55 -6.48 2.42
C MET A 170 24.94 -6.21 3.82
N PRO A 171 25.68 -6.42 4.91
CA PRO A 171 25.28 -5.95 6.24
C PRO A 171 24.93 -4.46 6.20
N GLY A 172 23.87 -4.05 6.90
CA GLY A 172 23.40 -2.66 6.91
C GLY A 172 22.52 -2.24 5.72
N SER A 173 22.32 -3.08 4.70
CA SER A 173 21.50 -2.73 3.52
C SER A 173 19.98 -2.72 3.77
N GLY A 174 19.53 -2.87 5.01
CA GLY A 174 18.10 -2.86 5.37
C GLY A 174 17.30 -4.10 4.97
N LYS A 175 17.93 -5.28 4.79
CA LYS A 175 17.21 -6.52 4.40
C LYS A 175 16.03 -6.85 5.31
N THR A 176 16.22 -6.74 6.61
CA THR A 176 15.17 -6.99 7.61
C THR A 176 14.00 -6.01 7.49
N ILE A 177 14.26 -4.73 7.15
CA ILE A 177 13.18 -3.76 6.85
C ILE A 177 12.36 -4.22 5.65
N ILE A 178 13.02 -4.71 4.59
CA ILE A 178 12.33 -5.26 3.41
C ILE A 178 11.54 -6.51 3.77
N ALA A 179 12.09 -7.41 4.57
CA ALA A 179 11.37 -8.58 5.06
C ALA A 179 10.11 -8.17 5.82
N MET A 180 10.20 -7.16 6.70
CA MET A 180 9.04 -6.62 7.43
C MET A 180 7.98 -6.04 6.50
N LYS A 181 8.36 -5.19 5.55
CA LYS A 181 7.44 -4.60 4.57
C LYS A 181 6.77 -5.68 3.70
N ILE A 182 7.50 -6.73 3.32
CA ILE A 182 6.94 -7.87 2.61
C ILE A 182 5.93 -8.62 3.47
N MET A 183 6.20 -8.83 4.77
CA MET A 183 5.25 -9.47 5.69
C MET A 183 3.95 -8.67 5.83
N GLU A 184 4.04 -7.35 6.00
CA GLU A 184 2.88 -6.45 6.03
C GLU A 184 2.10 -6.53 4.71
N LYS A 185 2.81 -6.51 3.59
CA LYS A 185 2.19 -6.63 2.25
C LYS A 185 1.50 -7.98 2.05
N ILE A 186 2.12 -9.09 2.48
CA ILE A 186 1.52 -10.43 2.43
C ILE A 186 0.23 -10.45 3.24
N LYS A 187 0.28 -9.97 4.49
CA LYS A 187 -0.89 -9.90 5.38
C LYS A 187 -2.04 -9.18 4.71
N ASN A 188 -1.78 -7.99 4.18
CA ASN A 188 -2.79 -7.12 3.58
C ASN A 188 -3.29 -7.61 2.22
N THR A 189 -2.45 -8.31 1.44
CA THR A 189 -2.84 -8.84 0.12
C THR A 189 -3.69 -10.10 0.25
N PHE A 190 -3.32 -11.01 1.15
CA PHE A 190 -3.94 -12.33 1.28
C PHE A 190 -4.91 -12.45 2.45
N HIS A 191 -5.11 -11.38 3.23
CA HIS A 191 -5.95 -11.36 4.43
C HIS A 191 -5.53 -12.44 5.43
N CYS A 192 -4.20 -12.62 5.59
CA CYS A 192 -3.63 -13.64 6.44
C CYS A 192 -3.79 -13.28 7.91
N GLU A 193 -4.17 -14.27 8.73
CA GLU A 193 -4.02 -14.17 10.18
C GLU A 193 -2.53 -14.15 10.57
N ARG A 194 -2.22 -13.60 11.74
CA ARG A 194 -0.85 -13.51 12.25
C ARG A 194 -0.13 -14.86 12.25
N ASP A 195 -0.83 -15.93 12.62
CA ASP A 195 -0.23 -17.24 12.78
C ASP A 195 -0.04 -18.01 11.45
N SER A 196 -0.55 -17.48 10.33
CA SER A 196 -0.31 -18.05 8.99
C SER A 196 0.95 -17.50 8.30
N ILE A 197 1.57 -16.46 8.86
CA ILE A 197 2.88 -15.95 8.43
C ILE A 197 3.92 -16.35 9.47
N LEU A 198 4.93 -17.13 9.07
CA LEU A 198 6.05 -17.54 9.92
C LEU A 198 7.31 -16.75 9.57
N TYR A 199 7.89 -16.10 10.58
CA TYR A 199 9.21 -15.48 10.50
C TYR A 199 10.22 -16.29 11.30
N ILE A 200 11.30 -16.72 10.64
CA ILE A 200 12.37 -17.52 11.23
C ILE A 200 13.64 -16.68 11.22
N CYS A 201 14.27 -16.51 12.38
CA CYS A 201 15.55 -15.84 12.50
C CYS A 201 16.54 -16.59 13.38
N GLU A 202 17.83 -16.25 13.29
CA GLU A 202 18.84 -16.81 14.21
C GLU A 202 18.80 -16.12 15.59
N ASN A 203 18.62 -14.80 15.61
CA ASN A 203 18.78 -13.99 16.81
C ASN A 203 17.49 -13.89 17.65
N GLN A 204 17.64 -14.08 18.96
CA GLN A 204 16.57 -13.99 19.95
C GLN A 204 15.97 -12.57 20.06
N LEU A 205 16.81 -11.54 20.12
CA LEU A 205 16.37 -10.14 20.18
C LEU A 205 15.58 -9.74 18.93
N LEU A 206 16.01 -10.23 17.75
CA LEU A 206 15.30 -9.98 16.50
C LEU A 206 13.92 -10.66 16.50
N ARG A 207 13.83 -11.90 17.01
CA ARG A 207 12.54 -12.59 17.18
C ARG A 207 11.58 -11.75 18.02
N ASP A 208 12.05 -11.27 19.17
CA ASP A 208 11.20 -10.58 20.13
C ASP A 208 10.79 -9.20 19.60
N PHE A 209 11.69 -8.51 18.88
CA PHE A 209 11.37 -7.29 18.15
C PHE A 209 10.27 -7.49 17.09
N ILE A 210 10.40 -8.52 16.24
CA ILE A 210 9.40 -8.80 15.19
C ILE A 210 8.07 -9.23 15.82
N ARG A 211 8.11 -9.98 16.92
CA ARG A 211 6.90 -10.39 17.66
C ARG A 211 6.14 -9.18 18.21
N ALA A 212 6.83 -8.14 18.66
CA ALA A 212 6.20 -6.92 19.16
C ALA A 212 5.37 -6.17 18.09
N LYS A 213 5.70 -6.34 16.80
CA LYS A 213 4.94 -5.73 15.69
C LYS A 213 3.60 -6.42 15.41
N ASN A 214 3.35 -7.61 15.99
CA ASN A 214 2.09 -8.36 15.88
C ASN A 214 1.60 -8.63 14.44
N VAL A 215 2.53 -8.75 13.47
CA VAL A 215 2.22 -9.05 12.07
C VAL A 215 2.29 -10.56 11.79
N CYS A 216 3.21 -11.27 12.43
CA CYS A 216 3.50 -12.68 12.13
C CYS A 216 3.86 -13.49 13.39
N ARG A 217 3.92 -14.82 13.26
CA ARG A 217 4.52 -15.71 14.24
C ARG A 217 6.04 -15.72 14.06
N ALA A 218 6.77 -15.12 14.99
CA ALA A 218 8.24 -15.10 14.97
C ALA A 218 8.85 -16.18 15.88
N VAL A 219 9.82 -16.94 15.34
CA VAL A 219 10.54 -18.02 16.04
C VAL A 219 12.04 -18.01 15.70
N THR A 220 12.85 -18.62 16.57
CA THR A 220 14.27 -18.84 16.24
C THR A 220 14.43 -20.11 15.41
N ARG A 221 15.48 -20.21 14.58
CA ARG A 221 15.79 -21.44 13.83
C ARG A 221 15.86 -22.67 14.73
N LYS A 222 16.48 -22.55 15.91
CA LYS A 222 16.54 -23.64 16.91
C LYS A 222 15.14 -24.13 17.30
N THR A 223 14.20 -23.21 17.51
CA THR A 223 12.81 -23.55 17.86
C THR A 223 12.08 -24.20 16.69
N PHE A 224 12.27 -23.68 15.48
CA PHE A 224 11.67 -24.21 14.26
C PHE A 224 12.11 -25.65 13.96
N MET A 225 13.37 -26.00 14.24
CA MET A 225 13.93 -27.33 14.01
C MET A 225 13.53 -28.38 15.06
N THR A 226 12.66 -28.03 16.02
CA THR A 226 12.18 -28.97 17.04
C THR A 226 11.18 -29.94 16.40
N PRO A 227 11.24 -31.26 16.66
CA PRO A 227 10.44 -32.26 15.94
C PRO A 227 8.91 -32.08 16.03
N ASN A 228 8.41 -31.37 17.06
CA ASN A 228 6.98 -31.13 17.27
C ASN A 228 6.55 -29.70 16.88
N PHE A 229 7.29 -29.03 16.00
CA PHE A 229 6.93 -27.67 15.59
C PHE A 229 5.71 -27.70 14.65
N GLU A 230 4.58 -27.17 15.13
CA GLU A 230 3.33 -27.10 14.35
C GLU A 230 3.45 -26.14 13.17
N VAL A 231 3.35 -26.71 11.95
CA VAL A 231 3.41 -25.98 10.67
C VAL A 231 2.09 -25.97 9.89
N GLU A 232 1.05 -26.67 10.35
CA GLU A 232 -0.18 -26.92 9.56
C GLU A 232 -0.94 -25.65 9.17
N LYS A 233 -0.81 -24.57 9.95
CA LYS A 233 -1.51 -23.29 9.70
C LYS A 233 -0.69 -22.28 8.89
N ILE A 234 0.54 -22.61 8.51
CA ILE A 234 1.48 -21.67 7.89
C ILE A 234 1.29 -21.63 6.38
N GLN A 235 1.02 -20.44 5.85
CA GLN A 235 0.85 -20.17 4.41
C GLN A 235 2.10 -19.51 3.82
N HIS A 236 2.79 -18.66 4.60
CA HIS A 236 3.94 -17.89 4.16
C HIS A 236 5.10 -18.03 5.14
N ILE A 237 6.33 -18.19 4.62
CA ILE A 237 7.55 -18.35 5.41
C ILE A 237 8.56 -17.30 4.98
N ILE A 238 9.11 -16.60 5.95
CA ILE A 238 10.20 -15.63 5.80
C ILE A 238 11.37 -16.13 6.65
N VAL A 239 12.55 -16.19 6.05
CA VAL A 239 13.78 -16.64 6.72
C VAL A 239 14.81 -15.51 6.61
N ASP A 240 15.30 -15.06 7.77
CA ASP A 240 16.32 -13.99 7.92
C ASP A 240 17.52 -14.48 8.71
#